data_AF-A0A7Y4QDL2-F1
#
_entry.id   AF-A0A7Y4QDL2-F1
#
_cell.length_a   1.000
_cell.length_b   1.000
_cell.length_c   1.000
_cell.angle_alpha   90.00
_cell.angle_beta   90.00
_cell.angle_gamma   90.00
#
_symmetry.space_group_name_H-M   'P 1'
#
loop_
_entity.id
_entity.type
_entity.pdbx_description
1 polymer ?
#
loop_
_entity_poly.entity_id
_entity_poly.type
_entity_poly.pdbx_seq_one_letter_code
_entity_poly.pdbx_strand_id
1 'polypeptide(L)'
;MYGVTVDIDEECRLFEEAQKVVTPRIVRNGPDQLGLWRSEKKRILIEGAQATLLDLDHGTYPYVTSSQTTAAGALQGLGLPPRALNSCIGVAKAYCTRVGSGDFPCEADEETAHRLRERGGEYGSVTKRPRRCGWLCIDDLQYSAMINGFDCWNITKMDVLDMEEEIPVGIHRDKSGKMIFEKLPGWKTSTVGITDWEKLPNNAQNYISFIEKGIGIPVRLIGTGQGREQMIVR
;
A
#
# COMPACT_ATOMS: atom_id res chain seq x y z
N MET A 1 22.75 -16.35 -17.16
CA MET A 1 23.13 -15.32 -16.16
C MET A 1 22.29 -15.34 -14.87
N TYR A 2 21.42 -16.35 -14.64
CA TYR A 2 20.75 -16.56 -13.34
C TYR A 2 20.63 -18.06 -12.95
N GLY A 3 21.40 -18.94 -13.59
CA GLY A 3 21.34 -20.40 -13.32
C GLY A 3 20.03 -21.09 -13.72
N VAL A 4 19.14 -20.41 -14.46
CA VAL A 4 17.89 -21.00 -14.97
C VAL A 4 18.19 -21.74 -16.27
N THR A 5 17.97 -23.05 -16.27
CA THR A 5 17.89 -23.85 -17.50
C THR A 5 16.51 -23.66 -18.09
N VAL A 6 16.44 -23.20 -19.34
CA VAL A 6 15.17 -23.00 -20.05
C VAL A 6 15.04 -24.08 -21.12
N ASP A 7 13.95 -24.83 -21.07
CA ASP A 7 13.55 -25.75 -22.13
C ASP A 7 12.63 -24.99 -23.08
N ILE A 8 13.15 -24.67 -24.27
CA ILE A 8 12.45 -23.84 -25.24
C ILE A 8 11.23 -24.57 -25.79
N ASP A 9 11.34 -25.87 -26.04
CA ASP A 9 10.27 -26.66 -26.63
C ASP A 9 9.10 -26.78 -25.64
N GLU A 10 9.41 -27.00 -24.36
CA GLU A 10 8.40 -27.01 -23.30
C GLU A 10 7.74 -25.64 -23.10
N GLU A 11 8.51 -24.54 -23.07
CA GLU A 11 7.95 -23.19 -22.97
C GLU A 11 7.00 -22.89 -24.15
N CYS A 12 7.40 -23.23 -25.38
CA CYS A 12 6.53 -23.11 -26.55
C CYS A 12 5.22 -23.89 -26.39
N ARG A 13 5.30 -25.14 -25.91
CA ARG A 13 4.12 -25.98 -25.64
C ARG A 13 3.20 -25.35 -24.58
N LEU A 14 3.77 -24.81 -23.50
CA LEU A 14 3.02 -24.11 -22.46
C LEU A 14 2.34 -22.83 -23.00
N PHE A 15 2.98 -22.09 -23.90
CA PHE A 15 2.37 -20.93 -24.56
C PHE A 15 1.20 -21.32 -25.46
N GLU A 16 1.29 -22.43 -26.20
CA GLU A 16 0.17 -22.94 -27.01
C GLU A 16 -1.04 -23.34 -26.15
N GLU A 17 -0.80 -23.96 -24.99
CA GLU A 17 -1.85 -24.27 -24.02
C GLU A 17 -2.47 -22.99 -23.44
N ALA A 18 -1.63 -22.05 -23.00
CA ALA A 18 -2.07 -20.77 -22.48
C ALA A 18 -2.87 -19.97 -23.52
N GLN A 19 -2.47 -20.00 -24.80
CA GLN A 19 -3.16 -19.33 -25.90
C GLN A 19 -4.62 -19.77 -26.01
N LYS A 20 -4.91 -21.07 -25.84
CA LYS A 20 -6.29 -21.62 -25.88
C LYS A 20 -7.16 -21.02 -24.77
N VAL A 21 -6.56 -20.73 -23.61
CA VAL A 21 -7.25 -20.13 -22.46
C VAL A 21 -7.36 -18.61 -22.60
N VAL A 22 -6.31 -17.94 -23.04
CA VAL A 22 -6.24 -16.46 -23.05
C VAL A 22 -6.94 -15.86 -24.26
N THR A 23 -6.84 -16.47 -25.45
CA THR A 23 -7.38 -15.89 -26.70
C THR A 23 -8.86 -15.51 -26.63
N PRO A 24 -9.78 -16.33 -26.07
CA PRO A 24 -11.19 -15.94 -25.96
C PRO A 24 -11.45 -14.74 -25.03
N ARG A 25 -10.45 -14.32 -24.24
CA ARG A 25 -10.53 -13.22 -23.27
C ARG A 25 -9.80 -11.96 -23.72
N ILE A 26 -9.15 -11.98 -24.89
CA ILE A 26 -8.43 -10.81 -25.42
C ILE A 26 -9.45 -9.80 -25.96
N VAL A 27 -9.48 -8.63 -25.33
CA VAL A 27 -10.16 -7.45 -25.88
C VAL A 27 -9.14 -6.69 -26.74
N ARG A 28 -9.38 -6.64 -28.06
CA ARG A 28 -8.43 -6.07 -29.03
C ARG A 28 -8.17 -4.57 -28.86
N ASN A 29 -9.11 -3.82 -28.29
CA ASN A 29 -8.95 -2.41 -27.99
C ASN A 29 -9.48 -2.09 -26.58
N GLY A 30 -8.61 -2.23 -25.58
CA GLY A 30 -8.92 -1.91 -24.18
C GLY A 30 -9.38 -0.46 -23.96
N PRO A 31 -8.65 0.54 -24.49
CA PRO A 31 -9.07 1.94 -24.40
C PRO A 31 -10.46 2.23 -24.97
N ASP A 32 -10.82 1.67 -26.14
CA ASP A 32 -12.17 1.83 -26.70
C ASP A 32 -13.24 1.22 -25.78
N GLN A 33 -12.97 0.03 -25.22
CA GLN A 33 -13.89 -0.65 -24.31
C GLN A 33 -14.12 0.17 -23.02
N LEU A 34 -13.05 0.74 -22.47
CA LEU A 34 -13.13 1.66 -21.33
C LEU A 34 -13.89 2.93 -21.70
N GLY A 35 -13.67 3.46 -22.91
CA GLY A 35 -14.43 4.59 -23.47
C GLY A 35 -15.93 4.34 -23.52
N LEU A 36 -16.34 3.15 -24.00
CA LEU A 36 -17.73 2.71 -24.02
C LEU A 36 -18.30 2.58 -22.60
N TRP A 37 -17.60 1.92 -21.69
CA TRP A 37 -18.08 1.80 -20.30
C TRP A 37 -18.25 3.16 -19.62
N ARG A 38 -17.38 4.12 -19.94
CA ARG A 38 -17.50 5.50 -19.44
C ARG A 38 -18.69 6.24 -20.05
N SER A 39 -18.97 6.09 -21.36
CA SER A 39 -20.15 6.70 -21.98
C SER A 39 -21.46 6.11 -21.44
N GLU A 40 -21.43 4.82 -21.06
CA GLU A 40 -22.50 4.12 -20.33
C GLU A 40 -22.57 4.46 -18.83
N LYS A 41 -21.70 5.36 -18.34
CA LYS A 41 -21.60 5.77 -16.92
C LYS A 41 -21.36 4.61 -15.96
N LYS A 42 -20.67 3.54 -16.39
CA LYS A 42 -20.24 2.46 -15.50
C LYS A 42 -19.20 2.95 -14.51
N ARG A 43 -19.19 2.34 -13.33
CA ARG A 43 -18.15 2.55 -12.32
C ARG A 43 -16.98 1.63 -12.62
N ILE A 44 -15.80 2.22 -12.76
CA ILE A 44 -14.55 1.50 -13.03
C ILE A 44 -13.65 1.69 -11.80
N LEU A 45 -13.27 0.59 -11.18
CA LEU A 45 -12.29 0.57 -10.10
C LEU A 45 -10.94 0.17 -10.69
N ILE A 46 -9.91 0.97 -10.44
CA ILE A 46 -8.54 0.69 -10.87
C ILE A 46 -7.76 0.23 -9.64
N GLU A 47 -7.25 -0.99 -9.69
CA GLU A 47 -6.41 -1.55 -8.63
C GLU A 47 -4.93 -1.34 -9.00
N GLY A 48 -4.23 -0.54 -8.21
CA GLY A 48 -2.80 -0.32 -8.37
C GLY A 48 -1.99 -1.51 -7.84
N ALA A 49 -0.87 -1.81 -8.49
CA ALA A 49 0.11 -2.78 -8.01
C ALA A 49 1.33 -2.08 -7.42
N GLN A 50 2.03 -2.78 -6.52
CA GLN A 50 3.15 -2.25 -5.72
C GLN A 50 2.75 -1.00 -4.91
N ALA A 51 3.60 0.02 -4.85
CA ALA A 51 3.39 1.24 -4.06
C ALA A 51 4.25 2.40 -4.61
N THR A 52 3.89 3.63 -4.26
CA THR A 52 4.55 4.86 -4.76
C THR A 52 6.05 4.92 -4.48
N LEU A 53 6.52 4.48 -3.32
CA LEU A 53 7.96 4.49 -3.01
C LEU A 53 8.79 3.42 -3.77
N LEU A 54 8.10 2.56 -4.52
CA LEU A 54 8.68 1.60 -5.46
C LEU A 54 8.47 2.02 -6.92
N ASP A 55 7.90 3.20 -7.18
CA ASP A 55 7.76 3.75 -8.53
C ASP A 55 9.13 3.90 -9.19
N LEU A 56 9.22 3.63 -10.49
CA LEU A 56 10.48 3.70 -11.23
C LEU A 56 11.12 5.10 -11.18
N ASP A 57 10.32 6.15 -11.28
CA ASP A 57 10.76 7.53 -11.43
C ASP A 57 10.72 8.29 -10.09
N HIS A 58 9.74 7.95 -9.25
CA HIS A 58 9.43 8.68 -8.00
C HIS A 58 9.70 7.86 -6.74
N GLY A 59 10.18 6.63 -6.89
CA GLY A 59 10.53 5.78 -5.77
C GLY A 59 11.96 5.97 -5.27
N THR A 60 12.36 5.08 -4.37
CA THR A 60 13.71 5.04 -3.78
C THR A 60 14.73 4.37 -4.70
N TYR A 61 14.95 4.94 -5.90
CA TYR A 61 15.87 4.40 -6.90
C TYR A 61 17.29 4.17 -6.32
N PRO A 62 17.97 3.04 -6.62
CA PRO A 62 17.61 1.98 -7.59
C PRO A 62 16.73 0.87 -7.01
N TYR A 63 16.26 0.98 -5.76
CA TYR A 63 15.51 -0.06 -5.06
C TYR A 63 14.01 0.04 -5.32
N VAL A 64 13.65 0.08 -6.59
CA VAL A 64 12.30 0.31 -7.12
C VAL A 64 11.88 -0.86 -8.02
N THR A 65 10.62 -0.88 -8.44
CA THR A 65 10.18 -1.76 -9.52
C THR A 65 10.49 -1.15 -10.88
N SER A 66 10.22 -1.89 -11.96
CA SER A 66 10.55 -1.48 -13.34
C SER A 66 9.36 -0.85 -14.07
N SER A 67 8.35 -0.38 -13.33
CA SER A 67 7.13 0.22 -13.87
C SER A 67 6.67 1.39 -13.00
N GLN A 68 5.83 2.25 -13.58
CA GLN A 68 5.15 3.30 -12.82
C GLN A 68 4.06 2.68 -11.93
N THR A 69 4.05 3.06 -10.66
CA THR A 69 3.11 2.60 -9.63
C THR A 69 2.23 3.72 -9.09
N THR A 70 2.33 4.91 -9.68
CA THR A 70 1.51 6.08 -9.37
C THR A 70 0.17 6.07 -10.10
N ALA A 71 -0.75 6.92 -9.66
CA ALA A 71 -2.04 7.14 -10.31
C ALA A 71 -1.87 7.55 -11.79
N ALA A 72 -0.85 8.36 -12.10
CA ALA A 72 -0.52 8.73 -13.48
C ALA A 72 -0.13 7.50 -14.32
N GLY A 73 0.69 6.60 -13.78
CA GLY A 73 1.06 5.34 -14.42
C GLY A 73 -0.16 4.45 -14.71
N ALA A 74 -1.11 4.38 -13.78
CA ALA A 74 -2.34 3.63 -13.98
C ALA A 74 -3.21 4.20 -15.13
N LEU A 75 -3.35 5.53 -15.20
CA LEU A 75 -4.09 6.18 -16.29
C LEU A 75 -3.40 5.99 -17.64
N GLN A 76 -2.08 6.13 -17.68
CA GLN A 76 -1.28 5.88 -18.88
C GLN A 76 -1.43 4.43 -19.35
N GLY A 77 -1.27 3.44 -18.45
CA GLY A 77 -1.37 2.02 -18.78
C GLY A 77 -2.74 1.58 -19.28
N LEU A 78 -3.81 2.27 -18.86
CA LEU A 78 -5.18 2.02 -19.29
C LEU A 78 -5.61 2.86 -20.50
N GLY A 79 -4.81 3.82 -20.95
CA GLY A 79 -5.19 4.75 -22.01
C GLY A 79 -6.32 5.71 -21.60
N LEU A 80 -6.41 6.06 -20.32
CA LEU A 80 -7.43 6.97 -19.78
C LEU A 80 -6.89 8.41 -19.71
N PRO A 81 -7.66 9.43 -20.11
CA PRO A 81 -7.24 10.81 -19.96
C PRO A 81 -7.20 11.20 -18.46
N PRO A 82 -6.34 12.14 -18.03
CA PRO A 82 -6.27 12.58 -16.63
C PRO A 82 -7.63 12.98 -16.03
N ARG A 83 -8.49 13.61 -16.83
CA ARG A 83 -9.85 14.03 -16.44
C ARG A 83 -10.82 12.87 -16.20
N ALA A 84 -10.41 11.62 -16.44
CA ALA A 84 -11.21 10.44 -16.15
C ALA A 84 -11.09 10.00 -14.68
N LEU A 85 -10.06 10.43 -13.96
CA LEU A 85 -9.89 10.09 -12.55
C LEU A 85 -10.89 10.89 -11.71
N ASN A 86 -11.85 10.19 -11.11
CA ASN A 86 -12.88 10.81 -10.27
C ASN A 86 -12.56 10.75 -8.78
N SER A 87 -11.82 9.72 -8.35
CA SER A 87 -11.33 9.62 -7.00
C SER A 87 -10.06 8.76 -6.93
N CYS A 88 -9.14 9.11 -6.03
CA CYS A 88 -7.92 8.37 -5.75
C CYS A 88 -7.79 8.13 -4.24
N ILE A 89 -7.80 6.85 -3.84
CA ILE A 89 -7.68 6.43 -2.44
C ILE A 89 -6.25 5.97 -2.20
N GLY A 90 -5.53 6.66 -1.32
CA GLY A 90 -4.23 6.20 -0.84
C GLY A 90 -4.40 5.03 0.12
N VAL A 91 -3.65 3.95 -0.05
CA VAL A 91 -3.66 2.82 0.89
C VAL A 91 -2.32 2.77 1.62
N ALA A 92 -2.37 2.91 2.94
CA ALA A 92 -1.22 2.72 3.80
C ALA A 92 -1.56 1.70 4.89
N LYS A 93 -0.53 1.08 5.46
CA LYS A 93 -0.65 0.32 6.70
C LYS A 93 -0.45 1.28 7.87
N ALA A 94 -0.95 0.91 9.05
CA ALA A 94 -0.68 1.63 10.31
C ALA A 94 0.81 1.57 10.73
N TYR A 95 1.64 0.80 10.04
CA TYR A 95 3.08 0.68 10.24
C TYR A 95 3.73 0.39 8.88
N CYS A 96 5.05 0.55 8.76
CA CYS A 96 5.73 0.39 7.48
C CYS A 96 6.32 -1.00 7.30
N THR A 97 6.32 -1.47 6.05
CA THR A 97 7.01 -2.71 5.67
C THR A 97 7.71 -2.57 4.33
N ARG A 98 8.90 -3.17 4.20
CA ARG A 98 9.66 -3.20 2.94
C ARG A 98 10.18 -4.61 2.66
N VAL A 99 10.18 -5.00 1.40
CA VAL A 99 10.85 -6.24 0.95
C VAL A 99 12.07 -5.85 0.12
N GLY A 100 13.19 -6.51 0.40
CA GLY A 100 14.46 -6.23 -0.26
C GLY A 100 15.24 -5.09 0.37
N SER A 101 16.32 -4.72 -0.33
CA SER A 101 17.26 -3.69 0.10
C SER A 101 16.67 -2.27 -0.07
N GLY A 102 17.48 -1.27 0.31
CA GLY A 102 17.15 0.14 0.18
C GLY A 102 16.91 0.82 1.52
N ASP A 103 16.91 2.15 1.50
CA ASP A 103 16.73 2.95 2.69
C ASP A 103 15.36 2.68 3.35
N PHE A 104 15.34 2.64 4.67
CA PHE A 104 14.11 2.49 5.45
C PHE A 104 14.26 3.26 6.78
N PRO A 105 14.05 4.57 6.77
CA PRO A 105 14.36 5.43 7.93
C PRO A 105 13.52 5.16 9.16
N CYS A 106 12.34 4.59 8.98
CA CYS A 106 11.46 4.18 10.07
C CYS A 106 11.59 2.69 10.43
N GLU A 107 12.61 1.98 9.94
CA GLU A 107 12.85 0.60 10.33
C GLU A 107 13.02 0.48 11.84
N ALA A 108 12.34 -0.51 12.43
CA ALA A 108 12.42 -0.78 13.85
C ALA A 108 13.63 -1.67 14.18
N ASP A 109 14.01 -1.73 15.46
CA ASP A 109 14.94 -2.74 15.94
C ASP A 109 14.43 -4.17 15.69
N GLU A 110 15.31 -5.16 15.75
CA GLU A 110 14.99 -6.55 15.37
C GLU A 110 13.84 -7.14 16.21
N GLU A 111 13.79 -6.84 17.51
CA GLU A 111 12.75 -7.37 18.39
C GLU A 111 11.37 -6.82 18.01
N THR A 112 11.28 -5.51 17.82
CA THR A 112 10.05 -4.83 17.40
C THR A 112 9.65 -5.23 15.98
N ALA A 113 10.62 -5.26 15.06
CA ALA A 113 10.37 -5.65 13.67
C ALA A 113 9.86 -7.10 13.60
N HIS A 114 10.42 -8.02 14.39
CA HIS A 114 9.94 -9.39 14.51
C HIS A 114 8.50 -9.44 15.05
N ARG A 115 8.20 -8.69 16.12
CA ARG A 115 6.86 -8.63 16.70
C ARG A 115 5.80 -8.13 15.70
N LEU A 116 6.09 -7.03 15.01
CA LEU A 116 5.20 -6.49 13.96
C LEU A 116 5.03 -7.48 12.80
N ARG A 117 6.12 -8.18 12.42
CA ARG A 117 6.10 -9.16 11.35
C ARG A 117 5.19 -10.34 11.65
N GLU A 118 5.30 -10.91 12.84
CA GLU A 118 4.48 -12.04 13.27
C GLU A 118 3.00 -11.67 13.37
N ARG A 119 2.69 -10.57 14.07
CA ARG A 119 1.30 -10.11 14.24
C ARG A 119 0.66 -9.70 12.91
N GLY A 120 1.44 -9.08 12.03
CA GLY A 120 0.97 -8.62 10.73
C GLY A 120 0.99 -9.67 9.62
N GLY A 121 1.53 -10.87 9.86
CA GLY A 121 1.74 -11.88 8.81
C GLY A 121 2.61 -11.36 7.67
N GLU A 122 3.67 -10.61 7.99
CA GLU A 122 4.47 -9.86 7.01
C GLU A 122 5.54 -10.74 6.34
N TYR A 123 5.04 -11.65 5.52
CA TYR A 123 5.82 -12.54 4.66
C TYR A 123 5.42 -12.35 3.20
N GLY A 124 6.39 -12.40 2.29
CA GLY A 124 6.11 -12.33 0.86
C GLY A 124 5.14 -13.43 0.41
N SER A 125 4.13 -13.08 -0.39
CA SER A 125 3.11 -14.04 -0.85
C SER A 125 3.68 -15.16 -1.71
N VAL A 126 4.72 -14.84 -2.51
CA VAL A 126 5.38 -15.79 -3.42
C VAL A 126 6.58 -16.46 -2.76
N THR A 127 7.57 -15.67 -2.36
CA THR A 127 8.87 -16.19 -1.90
C THR A 127 8.91 -16.49 -0.40
N LYS A 128 7.85 -16.17 0.34
CA LYS A 128 7.78 -16.24 1.83
C LYS A 128 8.92 -15.50 2.53
N ARG A 129 9.61 -14.59 1.85
CA ARG A 129 10.68 -13.79 2.45
C ARG A 129 10.10 -12.87 3.54
N PRO A 130 10.75 -12.79 4.71
CA PRO A 130 10.32 -11.89 5.77
C PRO A 130 10.42 -10.44 5.29
N ARG A 131 9.39 -9.64 5.57
CA ARG A 131 9.47 -8.19 5.33
C ARG A 131 10.27 -7.52 6.45
N ARG A 132 11.07 -6.53 6.10
CA ARG A 132 11.55 -5.52 7.04
C ARG A 132 10.34 -4.77 7.55
N CYS A 133 10.29 -4.51 8.86
CA CYS A 133 9.15 -3.87 9.51
C CYS A 133 9.63 -2.66 10.30
N GLY A 134 8.77 -1.66 10.38
CA GLY A 134 9.08 -0.39 10.97
C GLY A 134 7.84 0.44 11.24
N TRP A 135 8.05 1.63 11.74
CA TRP A 135 7.00 2.55 12.13
C TRP A 135 6.45 3.36 10.95
N LEU A 136 5.24 3.88 11.10
CA LEU A 136 4.65 4.78 10.11
C LEU A 136 5.54 6.02 9.90
N CYS A 137 5.61 6.53 8.66
CA CYS A 137 6.34 7.74 8.32
C CYS A 137 5.40 8.77 7.66
N ILE A 138 5.17 9.91 8.30
CA ILE A 138 4.32 10.99 7.79
C ILE A 138 4.90 11.62 6.52
N ASP A 139 6.22 11.90 6.49
CA ASP A 139 6.89 12.45 5.29
C ASP A 139 6.65 11.58 4.05
N ASP A 140 6.75 10.25 4.19
CA ASP A 140 6.55 9.30 3.10
C ASP A 140 5.08 9.27 2.63
N LEU A 141 4.12 9.41 3.55
CA LEU A 141 2.69 9.52 3.22
C LEU A 141 2.40 10.85 2.51
N GLN A 142 2.92 11.97 3.01
CA GLN A 142 2.78 13.29 2.40
C GLN A 142 3.35 13.30 0.98
N TYR A 143 4.54 12.74 0.79
CA TYR A 143 5.15 12.58 -0.53
C TYR A 143 4.26 11.75 -1.46
N SER A 144 3.77 10.61 -0.98
CA SER A 144 2.88 9.73 -1.76
C SER A 144 1.58 10.44 -2.14
N ALA A 145 0.99 11.20 -1.21
CA ALA A 145 -0.20 12.01 -1.47
C ALA A 145 0.04 13.11 -2.51
N MET A 146 1.16 13.83 -2.40
CA MET A 146 1.55 14.88 -3.33
C MET A 146 1.67 14.35 -4.76
N ILE A 147 2.29 13.18 -4.94
CA ILE A 147 2.50 12.57 -6.27
C ILE A 147 1.19 12.08 -6.89
N ASN A 148 0.29 11.52 -6.09
CA ASN A 148 -0.90 10.83 -6.61
C ASN A 148 -2.19 11.65 -6.55
N GLY A 149 -2.23 12.73 -5.76
CA GLY A 149 -3.43 13.53 -5.54
C GLY A 149 -4.54 12.72 -4.84
N PHE A 150 -4.24 12.12 -3.69
CA PHE A 150 -5.23 11.34 -2.94
C PHE A 150 -6.36 12.22 -2.38
N ASP A 151 -7.60 11.76 -2.50
CA ASP A 151 -8.76 12.39 -1.85
C ASP A 151 -8.87 11.99 -0.37
N CYS A 152 -8.51 10.73 -0.09
CA CYS A 152 -8.55 10.16 1.24
C CYS A 152 -7.56 9.01 1.40
N TRP A 153 -7.34 8.64 2.65
CA TRP A 153 -6.54 7.49 3.04
C TRP A 153 -7.41 6.34 3.54
N ASN A 154 -6.95 5.14 3.20
CA ASN A 154 -7.27 3.87 3.84
C ASN A 154 -6.07 3.44 4.69
N ILE A 155 -6.21 3.47 6.02
CA ILE A 155 -5.19 3.00 6.96
C ILE A 155 -5.54 1.58 7.39
N THR A 156 -4.75 0.62 6.96
CA THR A 156 -5.00 -0.81 7.16
C THR A 156 -4.16 -1.38 8.31
N LYS A 157 -4.57 -2.55 8.82
CA LYS A 157 -3.82 -3.31 9.82
C LYS A 157 -3.55 -2.56 11.12
N MET A 158 -4.51 -1.74 11.57
CA MET A 158 -4.38 -1.06 12.85
C MET A 158 -4.34 -2.07 14.02
N ASP A 159 -5.03 -3.20 13.89
CA ASP A 159 -5.05 -4.33 14.83
C ASP A 159 -3.66 -4.92 15.15
N VAL A 160 -2.71 -4.75 14.23
CA VAL A 160 -1.31 -5.18 14.44
C VAL A 160 -0.62 -4.36 15.53
N LEU A 161 -1.13 -3.17 15.86
CA LEU A 161 -0.60 -2.30 16.91
C LEU A 161 -1.30 -2.48 18.26
N ASP A 162 -2.33 -3.35 18.36
CA ASP A 162 -3.19 -3.48 19.55
C ASP A 162 -2.47 -3.60 20.90
N MET A 163 -1.37 -4.36 20.95
CA MET A 163 -0.65 -4.64 22.19
C MET A 163 0.56 -3.73 22.42
N GLU A 164 0.80 -2.73 21.57
CA GLU A 164 1.90 -1.79 21.77
C GLU A 164 1.62 -0.88 22.99
N GLU A 165 2.66 -0.61 23.77
CA GLU A 165 2.58 0.36 24.89
C GLU A 165 2.78 1.79 24.40
N GLU A 166 3.68 1.95 23.44
CA GLU A 166 4.06 3.20 22.81
C GLU A 166 4.28 2.92 21.31
N ILE A 167 3.80 3.84 20.46
CA ILE A 167 3.87 3.72 19.02
C ILE A 167 4.65 4.95 18.49
N PRO A 168 5.94 4.77 18.14
CA PRO A 168 6.68 5.78 17.41
C PRO A 168 6.05 6.04 16.04
N VAL A 169 6.05 7.30 15.62
CA VAL A 169 5.68 7.74 14.27
C VAL A 169 6.76 8.67 13.76
N GLY A 170 7.36 8.34 12.62
CA GLY A 170 8.32 9.21 11.97
C GLY A 170 7.61 10.44 11.41
N ILE A 171 7.97 11.62 11.89
CA ILE A 171 7.28 12.87 11.55
C ILE A 171 8.03 13.72 10.53
N HIS A 172 9.37 13.65 10.55
CA HIS A 172 10.22 14.44 9.67
C HIS A 172 11.65 13.91 9.61
N ARG A 173 12.33 14.04 8.48
CA ARG A 173 13.79 13.84 8.37
C ARG A 173 14.56 15.13 8.65
N ASP A 174 15.55 15.08 9.54
CA ASP A 174 16.42 16.23 9.78
C ASP A 174 17.38 16.49 8.59
N LYS A 175 18.19 17.56 8.69
CA LYS A 175 19.17 17.94 7.65
C LYS A 175 20.22 16.86 7.36
N SER A 176 20.43 15.91 8.27
CA SER A 176 21.33 14.77 8.08
C SER A 176 20.63 13.54 7.46
N GLY A 177 19.32 13.63 7.25
CA GLY A 177 18.48 12.53 6.75
C GLY A 177 18.00 11.58 7.85
N LYS A 178 18.29 11.87 9.12
CA LYS A 178 17.85 11.04 10.25
C LYS A 178 16.37 11.28 10.54
N MET A 179 15.62 10.21 10.75
CA MET A 179 14.21 10.29 11.12
C MET A 179 14.03 10.81 12.55
N ILE A 180 13.14 11.79 12.70
CA ILE A 180 12.63 12.29 13.97
C ILE A 180 11.30 11.61 14.24
N PHE A 181 11.12 11.08 15.45
CA PHE A 181 9.91 10.38 15.86
C PHE A 181 9.13 11.16 16.90
N GLU A 182 7.80 11.11 16.77
CA GLU A 182 6.88 11.41 17.86
C GLU A 182 6.37 10.09 18.45
N LYS A 183 6.31 10.02 19.78
CA LYS A 183 5.91 8.82 20.51
C LYS A 183 4.47 8.98 20.98
N LEU A 184 3.58 8.15 20.46
CA LEU A 184 2.17 8.16 20.83
C LEU A 184 1.88 7.02 21.81
N PRO A 185 0.97 7.20 22.77
CA PRO A 185 0.57 6.11 23.66
C PRO A 185 -0.17 5.04 22.85
N GLY A 186 0.19 3.77 23.05
CA GLY A 186 -0.56 2.63 22.52
C GLY A 186 -1.85 2.37 23.31
N TRP A 187 -2.63 1.37 22.90
CA TRP A 187 -3.95 1.12 23.49
C TRP A 187 -4.12 -0.22 24.24
N LYS A 188 -3.17 -1.16 24.13
CA LYS A 188 -3.12 -2.43 24.89
C LYS A 188 -4.45 -3.21 24.92
N THR A 189 -5.24 -3.12 23.86
CA THR A 189 -6.54 -3.79 23.77
C THR A 189 -6.85 -4.10 22.32
N SER A 190 -7.66 -5.11 22.06
CA SER A 190 -7.94 -5.49 20.69
C SER A 190 -8.87 -4.50 20.00
N THR A 191 -8.55 -4.14 18.76
CA THR A 191 -9.43 -3.40 17.86
C THR A 191 -10.12 -4.30 16.84
N VAL A 192 -9.84 -5.61 16.86
CA VAL A 192 -10.31 -6.56 15.86
C VAL A 192 -11.83 -6.59 15.75
N GLY A 193 -12.32 -6.36 14.53
CA GLY A 193 -13.75 -6.39 14.21
C GLY A 193 -14.55 -5.16 14.67
N ILE A 194 -13.90 -4.13 15.22
CA ILE A 194 -14.56 -2.85 15.48
C ILE A 194 -14.87 -2.18 14.15
N THR A 195 -16.13 -1.80 13.95
CA THR A 195 -16.64 -1.14 12.74
C THR A 195 -17.21 0.26 12.99
N ASP A 196 -17.40 0.63 14.26
CA ASP A 196 -17.86 1.97 14.67
C ASP A 196 -16.68 2.76 15.24
N TRP A 197 -16.48 4.00 14.76
CA TRP A 197 -15.37 4.87 15.16
C TRP A 197 -15.36 5.12 16.68
N GLU A 198 -16.52 5.37 17.26
CA GLU A 198 -16.70 5.72 18.68
C GLU A 198 -16.38 4.55 19.62
N LYS A 199 -16.35 3.32 19.09
CA LYS A 199 -15.99 2.11 19.85
C LYS A 199 -14.48 1.86 19.88
N LEU A 200 -13.69 2.58 19.07
CA LEU A 200 -12.24 2.48 19.14
C LEU A 200 -11.72 3.00 20.49
N PRO A 201 -10.64 2.43 21.03
CA PRO A 201 -9.93 3.01 22.16
C PRO A 201 -9.51 4.46 21.85
N ASN A 202 -9.58 5.35 22.85
CA ASN A 202 -9.23 6.77 22.66
C ASN A 202 -7.83 6.95 22.06
N ASN A 203 -6.85 6.14 22.46
CA ASN A 203 -5.51 6.21 21.91
C ASN A 203 -5.43 5.76 20.45
N ALA A 204 -6.26 4.80 20.01
CA ALA A 204 -6.36 4.42 18.59
C ALA A 204 -7.02 5.54 17.77
N GLN A 205 -8.07 6.18 18.29
CA GLN A 205 -8.68 7.36 17.66
C GLN A 205 -7.67 8.52 17.55
N ASN A 206 -6.90 8.77 18.60
CA ASN A 206 -5.84 9.78 18.62
C ASN A 206 -4.73 9.47 17.63
N TYR A 207 -4.36 8.20 17.49
CA TYR A 207 -3.37 7.75 16.50
C TYR A 207 -3.82 8.07 15.07
N ILE A 208 -5.06 7.73 14.71
CA ILE A 208 -5.62 8.07 13.39
C ILE A 208 -5.74 9.59 13.21
N SER A 209 -6.19 10.32 14.22
CA SER A 209 -6.32 11.78 14.16
C SER A 209 -4.95 12.47 14.01
N PHE A 210 -3.91 11.93 14.66
CA PHE A 210 -2.53 12.39 14.52
C PHE A 210 -2.03 12.20 13.09
N ILE A 211 -2.30 11.03 12.51
CA ILE A 211 -2.00 10.74 11.10
C ILE A 211 -2.73 11.74 10.20
N GLU A 212 -4.05 11.87 10.32
CA GLU A 212 -4.86 12.82 9.51
C GLU A 212 -4.30 14.25 9.56
N LYS A 213 -3.96 14.73 10.75
CA LYS A 213 -3.36 16.06 10.93
C LYS A 213 -1.99 16.15 10.27
N GLY A 214 -1.16 15.11 10.40
CA GLY A 214 0.17 15.05 9.81
C GLY A 214 0.13 15.06 8.28
N ILE A 215 -0.75 14.26 7.66
CA ILE A 215 -0.80 14.17 6.19
C ILE A 215 -1.62 15.31 5.55
N GLY A 216 -2.55 15.93 6.30
CA GLY A 216 -3.44 16.97 5.77
C GLY A 216 -4.55 16.46 4.86
N ILE A 217 -4.79 15.15 4.83
CA ILE A 217 -5.80 14.46 4.01
C ILE A 217 -6.61 13.52 4.93
N PRO A 218 -7.94 13.45 4.79
CA PRO A 218 -8.77 12.64 5.68
C PRO A 218 -8.51 11.13 5.55
N VAL A 219 -8.56 10.43 6.66
CA VAL A 219 -8.58 8.96 6.76
C VAL A 219 -10.04 8.53 6.84
N ARG A 220 -10.54 8.00 5.73
CA ARG A 220 -11.95 7.61 5.56
C ARG A 220 -12.19 6.12 5.77
N LEU A 221 -11.15 5.31 5.59
CA LEU A 221 -11.22 3.87 5.72
C LEU A 221 -10.15 3.42 6.73
N ILE A 222 -10.55 2.60 7.71
CA ILE A 222 -9.63 2.10 8.73
C ILE A 222 -9.84 0.60 8.85
N GLY A 223 -8.84 -0.19 8.46
CA GLY A 223 -8.85 -1.64 8.59
C GLY A 223 -8.52 -2.06 10.02
N THR A 224 -9.49 -2.73 10.65
CA THR A 224 -9.39 -3.27 12.01
C THR A 224 -9.17 -4.78 12.01
N GLY A 225 -8.96 -5.42 10.86
CA GLY A 225 -8.58 -6.82 10.79
C GLY A 225 -8.53 -7.35 9.36
N GLN A 226 -8.47 -8.68 9.22
CA GLN A 226 -8.33 -9.35 7.92
C GLN A 226 -9.67 -9.60 7.22
N GLY A 227 -10.77 -9.67 7.98
CA GLY A 227 -12.11 -9.89 7.44
C GLY A 227 -12.57 -8.71 6.57
N ARG A 228 -13.38 -8.98 5.55
CA ARG A 228 -13.86 -7.96 4.60
C ARG A 228 -14.66 -6.86 5.28
N GLU A 229 -15.40 -7.24 6.31
CA GLU A 229 -16.25 -6.41 7.15
C GLU A 229 -15.50 -5.73 8.30
N GLN A 230 -14.23 -6.08 8.54
CA GLN A 230 -13.42 -5.53 9.63
C GLN A 230 -12.79 -4.18 9.22
N MET A 231 -13.67 -3.23 8.94
CA MET A 231 -13.31 -1.90 8.45
C MET A 231 -14.29 -0.85 8.94
N ILE A 232 -13.76 0.27 9.41
CA ILE A 232 -14.51 1.48 9.75
C ILE A 232 -14.56 2.38 8.51
N VAL A 233 -15.73 2.97 8.25
CA VAL A 233 -15.96 3.93 7.16
C VAL A 233 -16.43 5.26 7.77
N ARG A 234 -15.70 6.35 7.51
CA ARG A 234 -15.94 7.73 8.02
C ARG A 234 -16.22 8.73 6.92
#